data_AF-A0A7G8F7P5-F1
#
_entry.id   AF-A0A7G8F7P5-F1
#
_cell.length_a   1.000
_cell.length_b   1.000
_cell.length_c   1.000
_cell.angle_alpha   90.00
_cell.angle_beta   90.00
_cell.angle_gamma   90.00
#
_symmetry.space_group_name_H-M   'P 1'
#
loop_
_entity.id
_entity.type
_entity.pdbx_description
1 polymer ?
#
loop_
_entity_poly.entity_id
_entity_poly.type
_entity_poly.pdbx_seq_one_letter_code
_entity_poly.pdbx_strand_id
1 'polypeptide(L)'
;MAKCTKKEKLRRVEELADLLVKGLSQRQLINHVRDDWGLSGDQATRYIREARDLVKSDLDDVDRADLLAAKIQMLEQIASDAVAAGRENNAIGAIRLLDELVGLGRG
;
A
#
# COMPACT_ATOMS: atom_id res chain seq x y z
N MET A 1 10.58 -6.67 31.62
CA MET A 1 9.51 -6.14 30.75
C MET A 1 8.35 -7.11 30.74
N ALA A 2 7.14 -6.66 31.07
CA ALA A 2 5.94 -7.52 31.01
C ALA A 2 5.66 -7.96 29.56
N LYS A 3 5.21 -9.19 29.36
CA LYS A 3 4.89 -9.72 28.04
C LYS A 3 3.73 -8.93 27.42
N CYS A 4 3.90 -8.45 26.20
CA CYS A 4 2.84 -7.79 25.43
C CYS A 4 1.60 -8.70 25.35
N THR A 5 0.42 -8.14 25.63
CA THR A 5 -0.84 -8.89 25.54
C THR A 5 -1.24 -9.06 24.07
N LYS A 6 -2.05 -10.09 23.77
CA LYS A 6 -2.57 -10.27 22.40
C LYS A 6 -3.34 -9.04 21.91
N LYS A 7 -4.14 -8.43 22.79
CA LYS A 7 -4.92 -7.22 22.48
C LYS A 7 -4.00 -6.02 22.18
N GLU A 8 -2.94 -5.84 22.96
CA GLU A 8 -1.97 -4.79 22.72
C GLU A 8 -1.24 -4.96 21.39
N LYS A 9 -0.82 -6.21 21.09
CA LYS A 9 -0.20 -6.53 19.81
C LYS A 9 -1.12 -6.17 18.63
N LEU A 10 -2.39 -6.57 18.71
CA LEU A 10 -3.36 -6.32 17.65
C LEU A 10 -3.51 -4.81 17.39
N ARG A 11 -3.72 -4.00 18.43
CA ARG A 11 -3.83 -2.54 18.29
C ARG A 11 -2.64 -1.90 17.60
N ARG A 12 -1.43 -2.37 17.92
CA ARG A 12 -0.19 -1.89 17.29
C ARG A 12 -0.09 -2.27 15.81
N VAL A 13 -0.60 -3.44 15.43
CA VAL A 13 -0.65 -3.87 14.03
C VAL A 13 -1.66 -3.03 13.26
N GLU A 14 -2.85 -2.80 13.82
CA GLU A 14 -3.88 -1.93 13.25
C GLU A 14 -3.37 -0.49 13.07
N GLU A 15 -2.70 0.07 14.08
CA GLU A 15 -2.10 1.40 14.01
C GLU A 15 -1.04 1.50 12.90
N LEU A 16 -0.19 0.48 12.74
CA LEU A 16 0.79 0.45 11.65
C LEU A 16 0.14 0.28 10.27
N ALA A 17 -0.99 -0.44 10.19
CA ALA A 17 -1.75 -0.57 8.95
C ALA A 17 -2.32 0.79 8.51
N ASP A 18 -2.89 1.56 9.44
CA ASP A 18 -3.34 2.93 9.18
C ASP A 18 -2.21 3.83 8.68
N LEU A 19 -1.03 3.73 9.31
CA LEU A 19 0.15 4.50 8.91
C LEU A 19 0.69 4.08 7.54
N LEU A 20 0.62 2.79 7.19
CA LEU A 20 0.96 2.29 5.86
C LEU A 20 0.04 2.87 4.78
N VAL A 21 -1.27 2.86 5.02
CA VAL A 21 -2.27 3.41 4.10
C VAL A 21 -2.09 4.93 3.93
N LYS A 22 -1.66 5.63 4.98
CA LYS A 22 -1.27 7.05 4.92
C LYS A 22 0.05 7.32 4.18
N GLY A 23 0.73 6.29 3.70
CA GLY A 23 1.93 6.40 2.87
C GLY A 23 3.23 6.60 3.65
N LEU A 24 3.28 6.25 4.95
CA LEU A 24 4.52 6.34 5.71
C LEU A 24 5.58 5.36 5.18
N SER A 25 6.81 5.86 5.05
CA SER A 25 7.94 5.02 4.65
C SER A 25 8.33 4.02 5.73
N GLN A 26 8.99 2.93 5.33
CA GLN A 26 9.48 1.90 6.26
C GLN A 26 10.39 2.47 7.37
N ARG A 27 11.21 3.48 7.05
CA ARG A 27 12.04 4.17 8.04
C ARG A 27 11.19 4.89 9.08
N GLN A 28 10.14 5.59 8.66
CA GLN A 28 9.24 6.29 9.59
C GLN A 28 8.48 5.31 10.49
N LEU A 29 8.01 4.18 9.93
CA LEU A 29 7.34 3.14 10.71
C LEU A 29 8.28 2.49 11.75
N ILE A 30 9.52 2.18 11.36
CA ILE A 30 10.51 1.63 12.31
C ILE A 30 10.79 2.62 13.43
N ASN A 31 10.95 3.91 13.12
CA ASN A 31 11.18 4.93 14.13
C ASN A 31 9.98 5.04 15.08
N HIS A 32 8.76 5.11 14.57
CA HIS A 32 7.53 5.11 15.38
C HIS A 32 7.49 3.93 16.37
N VAL A 33 7.77 2.70 15.90
CA VAL A 33 7.78 1.51 16.77
C VAL A 33 8.88 1.59 17.86
N ARG A 34 10.05 2.14 17.51
CA ARG A 34 11.18 2.25 18.44
C ARG A 34 10.96 3.35 19.47
N ASP A 35 10.52 4.51 19.01
CA ASP A 35 10.43 5.73 19.79
C ASP A 35 9.20 5.69 20.70
N ASP A 36 8.04 5.27 20.17
CA ASP A 36 6.78 5.30 20.91
C ASP A 36 6.57 4.06 21.77
N TRP A 37 7.09 2.90 21.34
CA TRP A 37 6.85 1.62 22.03
C TRP A 37 8.11 0.98 22.63
N GLY A 38 9.29 1.56 22.42
CA GLY A 38 10.55 1.06 22.97
C GLY A 38 10.95 -0.33 22.44
N LEU A 39 10.44 -0.74 21.28
CA LEU A 39 10.70 -2.07 20.71
C LEU A 39 11.99 -2.09 19.87
N SER A 40 12.57 -3.28 19.69
CA SER A 40 13.74 -3.45 18.82
C SER A 40 13.41 -3.31 17.33
N GLY A 41 14.42 -3.10 16.49
CA GLY A 41 14.26 -3.06 15.02
C GLY A 41 13.69 -4.36 14.44
N ASP A 42 14.06 -5.51 14.98
CA ASP A 42 13.52 -6.81 14.56
C ASP A 42 12.03 -6.94 14.92
N GLN A 43 11.65 -6.47 16.11
CA GLN A 43 10.25 -6.41 16.52
C GLN A 43 9.47 -5.46 15.63
N ALA A 44 10.01 -4.28 15.32
CA ALA A 44 9.40 -3.34 14.39
C ALA A 44 9.15 -3.99 13.02
N THR A 45 10.17 -4.64 12.47
CA THR A 45 10.07 -5.32 11.17
C THR A 45 8.97 -6.39 11.17
N ARG A 46 8.84 -7.16 12.25
CA ARG A 46 7.78 -8.16 12.38
C ARG A 46 6.39 -7.53 12.41
N TYR A 47 6.18 -6.49 13.22
CA TYR A 47 4.88 -5.83 13.33
C TYR A 47 4.49 -5.13 12.02
N ILE A 48 5.45 -4.50 11.34
CA ILE A 48 5.23 -3.89 10.02
C ILE A 48 4.85 -4.94 8.98
N ARG A 49 5.45 -6.14 9.03
CA ARG A 49 5.04 -7.24 8.14
C ARG A 49 3.60 -7.66 8.40
N GLU A 50 3.24 -7.88 9.66
CA GLU A 50 1.86 -8.24 10.03
C GLU A 50 0.86 -7.13 9.63
N ALA A 51 1.24 -5.86 9.73
CA ALA A 51 0.41 -4.75 9.28
C ALA A 51 0.24 -4.71 7.74
N ARG A 52 1.28 -5.05 6.98
CA ARG A 52 1.16 -5.21 5.52
C ARG A 52 0.24 -6.36 5.14
N ASP A 53 0.32 -7.47 5.88
CA ASP A 53 -0.57 -8.61 5.68
C ASP A 53 -2.03 -8.21 5.97
N LEU A 54 -2.29 -7.39 7.00
CA LEU A 54 -3.61 -6.84 7.30
C LEU A 54 -4.14 -5.92 6.20
N VAL A 55 -3.33 -4.95 5.74
CA VAL A 55 -3.72 -4.07 4.62
C VAL A 55 -4.02 -4.89 3.36
N LYS A 56 -3.29 -5.99 3.15
CA LYS A 56 -3.55 -6.89 2.02
C LYS A 56 -4.87 -7.65 2.21
N SER A 57 -5.17 -8.15 3.40
CA SER A 57 -6.45 -8.83 3.65
C SER A 57 -7.65 -7.88 3.54
N ASP A 58 -7.48 -6.60 3.85
CA ASP A 58 -8.55 -5.60 3.64
C ASP A 58 -8.91 -5.47 2.15
N LEU A 59 -8.00 -5.84 1.24
CA LEU A 59 -8.28 -5.89 -0.19
C LEU A 59 -8.99 -7.17 -0.63
N ASP A 60 -8.98 -8.24 0.18
CA ASP A 60 -9.70 -9.47 -0.13
C ASP A 60 -11.22 -9.28 0.00
N ASP A 61 -11.66 -8.34 0.83
CA ASP A 61 -13.07 -7.96 1.00
C ASP A 61 -13.56 -6.97 -0.09
N VAL A 62 -12.65 -6.43 -0.91
CA VAL A 62 -13.00 -5.57 -2.05
C VAL A 62 -13.23 -6.46 -3.27
N ASP A 63 -14.36 -6.25 -3.96
CA ASP A 63 -14.59 -6.96 -5.23
C ASP A 63 -13.44 -6.65 -6.19
N ARG A 64 -12.79 -7.70 -6.69
CA ARG A 64 -11.65 -7.57 -7.60
C ARG A 64 -12.01 -6.73 -8.83
N ALA A 65 -13.25 -6.78 -9.30
CA ALA A 65 -13.74 -5.96 -10.40
C ALA A 65 -13.82 -4.48 -10.02
N ASP A 66 -14.27 -4.14 -8.81
CA ASP A 66 -14.31 -2.76 -8.32
C ASP A 66 -12.90 -2.18 -8.16
N LEU A 67 -11.99 -2.96 -7.59
CA LEU A 67 -10.59 -2.57 -7.49
C LEU A 67 -9.98 -2.36 -8.88
N LEU A 68 -10.24 -3.28 -9.82
CA LEU A 68 -9.78 -3.19 -11.19
C LEU A 68 -10.31 -1.93 -11.89
N ALA A 69 -11.61 -1.64 -11.77
CA ALA A 69 -12.24 -0.44 -12.33
C ALA A 69 -11.62 0.84 -11.78
N ALA A 70 -11.38 0.91 -10.46
CA ALA A 70 -10.73 2.07 -9.83
C ALA A 70 -9.29 2.28 -10.34
N LYS A 71 -8.54 1.20 -10.58
CA LYS A 71 -7.18 1.30 -11.14
C LYS A 71 -7.16 1.67 -12.61
N ILE A 72 -8.11 1.18 -13.41
CA ILE A 72 -8.31 1.59 -14.80
C ILE A 72 -8.54 3.10 -14.87
N GLN A 73 -9.51 3.61 -14.11
CA GLN A 73 -9.86 5.03 -14.10
C GLN A 73 -8.67 5.91 -13.68
N MET A 74 -7.88 5.46 -12.70
CA MET A 74 -6.68 6.18 -12.26
C MET A 74 -5.61 6.24 -13.36
N LEU A 75 -5.36 5.15 -14.08
CA LEU A 75 -4.39 5.11 -15.16
C LEU A 75 -4.83 5.95 -16.37
N GLU A 76 -6.12 5.95 -16.70
CA GLU A 76 -6.70 6.83 -17.73
C GLU A 76 -6.50 8.30 -17.38
N GLN A 77 -6.74 8.69 -16.11
CA GLN A 77 -6.52 10.06 -15.66
C GLN A 77 -5.04 10.44 -15.73
N ILE A 78 -4.12 9.58 -15.27
CA ILE A 78 -2.68 9.83 -15.34
C ILE A 78 -2.22 10.00 -16.79
N ALA A 79 -2.72 9.18 -17.71
CA ALA A 79 -2.41 9.30 -19.13
C ALA A 79 -2.90 10.64 -19.70
N SER A 80 -4.13 11.04 -19.38
CA SER A 80 -4.72 12.32 -19.80
C SER A 80 -3.90 13.51 -19.29
N ASP A 81 -3.58 13.53 -17.99
CA ASP A 81 -2.81 14.60 -17.36
C ASP A 81 -1.38 14.68 -17.92
N ALA A 82 -0.76 13.53 -18.20
CA ALA A 82 0.57 13.47 -18.78
C ALA A 82 0.61 14.00 -20.21
N VAL A 83 -0.41 13.72 -21.03
CA VAL A 83 -0.54 14.31 -22.38
C VAL A 83 -0.73 15.82 -22.30
N ALA A 84 -1.64 16.29 -21.44
CA ALA A 84 -1.89 17.72 -21.25
C ALA A 84 -0.63 18.48 -20.78
N ALA A 85 0.25 17.82 -20.03
CA ALA A 85 1.50 18.38 -19.52
C ALA A 85 2.71 18.23 -20.46
N GLY A 86 2.55 17.66 -21.67
CA GLY A 86 3.67 17.41 -22.60
C GLY A 86 4.69 16.40 -22.04
N ARG A 87 4.21 15.39 -21.30
CA ARG A 87 5.00 14.32 -20.69
C ARG A 87 4.65 12.98 -21.34
N GLU A 88 4.87 12.87 -22.65
CA GLU A 88 4.40 11.75 -23.48
C GLU A 88 4.92 10.40 -22.98
N ASN A 89 6.16 10.34 -22.48
CA ASN A 89 6.73 9.11 -21.91
C ASN A 89 5.94 8.62 -20.70
N ASN A 90 5.42 9.52 -19.86
CA ASN A 90 4.60 9.14 -18.71
C ASN A 90 3.22 8.64 -19.15
N ALA A 91 2.64 9.26 -20.19
CA ALA A 91 1.38 8.81 -20.78
C ALA A 91 1.51 7.40 -21.37
N ILE A 92 2.59 7.14 -22.13
CA ILE A 92 2.89 5.81 -22.67
C ILE A 92 3.06 4.78 -21.54
N GLY A 93 3.73 5.16 -20.44
CA GLY A 93 3.87 4.31 -19.26
C GLY A 93 2.52 3.93 -18.65
N ALA A 94 1.62 4.89 -18.45
CA ALA A 94 0.28 4.65 -17.92
C ALA A 94 -0.55 3.75 -18.85
N ILE A 95 -0.49 3.96 -20.17
CA ILE A 95 -1.20 3.15 -21.17
C ILE A 95 -0.69 1.70 -21.19
N ARG A 96 0.62 1.47 -21.07
CA ARG A 96 1.19 0.11 -20.99
C ARG A 96 0.72 -0.61 -19.73
N LEU A 97 0.71 0.06 -18.59
CA LEU A 97 0.20 -0.51 -17.34
C LEU A 97 -1.30 -0.81 -17.44
N LEU A 98 -2.06 0.03 -18.13
CA LEU A 98 -3.48 -0.23 -18.40
C LEU A 98 -3.64 -1.50 -19.24
N ASP A 99 -2.90 -1.63 -20.34
CA ASP A 99 -2.89 -2.82 -21.19
C ASP A 99 -2.57 -4.11 -20.42
N GLU A 100 -1.54 -4.08 -19.57
CA GLU A 100 -1.17 -5.22 -18.71
C GLU A 100 -2.29 -5.60 -17.73
N LEU A 101 -3.04 -4.61 -17.25
CA LEU A 101 -4.09 -4.77 -16.26
C LEU A 101 -5.38 -5.34 -16.87
N VAL A 102 -5.75 -4.92 -18.08
CA VAL A 102 -6.96 -5.37 -18.78
C VAL A 102 -6.72 -6.50 -19.79
N GLY A 103 -5.46 -6.75 -20.17
CA GLY A 103 -5.06 -7.83 -21.05
C GLY A 103 -5.33 -7.61 -22.54
N LEU A 104 -5.47 -6.37 -23.01
CA LEU A 104 -5.81 -6.07 -24.41
C LEU A 104 -4.73 -6.49 -25.42
N GLY A 105 -3.46 -6.49 -25.01
CA GLY A 105 -2.29 -6.81 -25.84
C GLY A 105 -1.86 -8.27 -25.81
N ARG A 106 -2.54 -9.13 -25.05
CA ARG A 106 -2.28 -10.58 -25.02
C ARG A 106 -3.29 -11.30 -25.93
N GLY A 107 -3.09 -11.17 -27.23
CA GLY A 107 -3.77 -11.94 -28.29
C GLY A 107 -2.84 -12.99 -28.90
#